data_AF-A0A1H2G1M7-F1
#
_entry.id   AF-A0A1H2G1M7-F1
#
_cell.length_a   1.000
_cell.length_b   1.000
_cell.length_c   1.000
_cell.angle_alpha   90.00
_cell.angle_beta   90.00
_cell.angle_gamma   90.00
#
_symmetry.space_group_name_H-M   'P 1'
#
loop_
_entity.id
_entity.type
_entity.pdbx_description
1 polymer ?
#
loop_
_entity_poly.entity_id
_entity_poly.type
_entity_poly.pdbx_seq_one_letter_code
_entity_poly.pdbx_strand_id
1 'polypeptide(L)'
;MTLRSNIILILTIVLFGCREDKNTSKNQMAQKSSTNIEKVDTSITVQEIAELNTESEPVINDNLLEIKFEEFSIEIDSLEVWDEEEKLKEQQKDTARIYLELGETIEVQKLKIHKIKEGQIRIYQRFENSITVMNEGPHCDLTEWKHYNSNWKELQIENSQFLTESYSEQDWDKFIEVDMNELREAVRVKCGEGWAEHVKDVKSPTEYPFGISTSRIFFKIEFIEQDSEYLKERIISIEIPMGC
;
A
#
# COMPACT_ATOMS: atom_id res chain seq x y z
N MET A 1 45.99 7.61 33.94
CA MET A 1 45.84 7.62 35.42
C MET A 1 44.73 8.61 35.72
N THR A 2 43.55 8.33 36.24
CA THR A 2 42.95 7.26 37.08
C THR A 2 41.43 7.42 36.89
N LEU A 3 40.70 6.46 36.30
CA LEU A 3 40.01 5.30 36.88
C LEU A 3 38.74 5.62 37.72
N ARG A 4 37.67 4.86 37.40
CA ARG A 4 36.44 4.51 38.18
C ARG A 4 35.21 5.39 37.90
N SER A 5 33.98 4.88 37.79
CA SER A 5 33.42 3.55 38.09
C SER A 5 32.10 3.32 37.36
N ASN A 6 31.86 2.07 36.95
CA ASN A 6 30.59 1.51 36.50
C ASN A 6 29.55 1.39 37.62
N ILE A 7 28.26 1.50 37.30
CA ILE A 7 27.17 0.77 37.97
C ILE A 7 26.22 0.26 36.89
N ILE A 8 26.21 -1.07 36.73
CA ILE A 8 25.24 -1.87 35.99
C ILE A 8 24.23 -2.39 37.03
N LEU A 9 22.94 -2.23 36.79
CA LEU A 9 21.89 -2.89 37.57
C LEU A 9 21.13 -3.85 36.65
N ILE A 10 21.46 -5.13 36.75
CA ILE A 10 20.70 -6.25 36.18
C ILE A 10 19.66 -6.66 37.22
N LEU A 11 18.38 -6.71 36.83
CA LEU A 11 17.34 -7.32 37.63
C LEU A 11 16.73 -8.50 36.86
N THR A 12 17.17 -9.70 37.24
CA THR A 12 16.60 -10.99 36.85
C THR A 12 15.77 -11.49 38.03
N ILE A 13 14.48 -11.82 37.83
CA ILE A 13 13.74 -12.65 38.78
C ILE A 13 13.05 -13.80 38.05
N VAL A 14 13.14 -14.93 38.74
CA VAL A 14 13.03 -16.33 38.35
C VAL A 14 11.58 -16.84 38.32
N LEU A 15 11.42 -17.85 37.48
CA LEU A 15 10.31 -18.80 37.31
C LEU A 15 9.67 -19.32 38.60
N PHE A 16 8.37 -19.62 38.54
CA PHE A 16 7.76 -20.74 39.27
C PHE A 16 6.83 -21.52 38.35
N GLY A 17 7.01 -22.84 38.32
CA GLY A 17 6.16 -23.80 37.64
C GLY A 17 5.55 -24.82 38.61
N CYS A 18 4.63 -25.62 38.03
CA CYS A 18 4.01 -26.86 38.53
C CYS A 18 3.02 -26.71 39.70
N ARG A 19 1.90 -27.45 39.83
CA ARG A 19 1.46 -28.72 39.22
C ARG A 19 -0.05 -28.97 39.52
N GLU A 20 -0.63 -29.87 38.72
CA GLU A 20 -1.81 -30.76 38.87
C GLU A 20 -2.44 -30.92 40.28
N ASP A 21 -3.74 -31.16 40.47
CA ASP A 21 -4.44 -32.37 40.01
C ASP A 21 -6.00 -32.30 40.13
N LYS A 22 -6.66 -32.95 39.16
CA LYS A 22 -7.87 -33.80 39.20
C LYS A 22 -9.16 -33.38 39.94
N ASN A 23 -10.26 -33.29 39.19
CA ASN A 23 -11.26 -34.37 38.97
C ASN A 23 -12.55 -33.77 38.37
N THR A 24 -12.91 -34.10 37.13
CA THR A 24 -13.77 -35.23 36.72
C THR A 24 -15.25 -34.82 36.63
N SER A 25 -15.81 -34.81 35.41
CA SER A 25 -16.79 -35.82 35.00
C SER A 25 -17.51 -35.44 33.68
N LYS A 26 -17.26 -36.27 32.64
CA LYS A 26 -18.22 -36.88 31.69
C LYS A 26 -18.97 -35.94 30.71
N ASN A 27 -19.20 -36.25 29.43
CA ASN A 27 -19.20 -37.51 28.66
C ASN A 27 -19.03 -37.12 27.16
N GLN A 28 -18.06 -37.69 26.46
CA GLN A 28 -18.17 -38.77 25.46
C GLN A 28 -18.24 -38.33 23.98
N MET A 29 -17.08 -38.48 23.36
CA MET A 29 -16.79 -38.68 21.93
C MET A 29 -17.20 -40.09 21.45
N ALA A 30 -17.49 -40.20 20.15
CA ALA A 30 -16.93 -41.10 19.11
C ALA A 30 -16.76 -42.62 19.44
N GLN A 31 -16.73 -43.61 18.54
CA GLN A 31 -16.45 -43.68 17.11
C GLN A 31 -16.64 -45.15 16.65
N LYS A 32 -16.97 -45.35 15.35
CA LYS A 32 -16.42 -46.35 14.39
C LYS A 32 -16.73 -47.87 14.41
N SER A 33 -16.76 -48.35 13.15
CA SER A 33 -16.49 -49.71 12.60
C SER A 33 -17.62 -50.76 12.73
N SER A 34 -17.88 -51.66 11.78
CA SER A 34 -17.14 -52.16 10.59
C SER A 34 -18.03 -53.07 9.71
N THR A 35 -17.76 -53.02 8.39
CA THR A 35 -17.81 -54.00 7.27
C THR A 35 -18.51 -55.38 7.28
N ASN A 36 -19.07 -55.73 6.10
CA ASN A 36 -19.08 -57.00 5.30
C ASN A 36 -20.49 -57.47 4.86
N ILE A 37 -20.80 -58.08 3.69
CA ILE A 37 -20.16 -58.46 2.40
C ILE A 37 -21.30 -58.98 1.46
N GLU A 38 -21.21 -58.71 0.14
CA GLU A 38 -21.80 -59.43 -1.05
C GLU A 38 -23.34 -59.58 -1.22
N LYS A 39 -23.97 -59.56 -2.43
CA LYS A 39 -23.54 -60.04 -3.77
C LYS A 39 -24.55 -59.65 -4.90
N VAL A 40 -24.02 -59.54 -6.15
CA VAL A 40 -24.59 -59.77 -7.51
C VAL A 40 -25.45 -58.68 -8.23
N ASP A 41 -24.79 -58.03 -9.20
CA ASP A 41 -25.05 -57.95 -10.69
C ASP A 41 -26.51 -57.93 -11.23
N THR A 42 -26.92 -57.22 -12.28
CA THR A 42 -26.25 -56.69 -13.49
C THR A 42 -27.20 -55.66 -14.13
N SER A 43 -26.69 -54.53 -14.64
CA SER A 43 -26.99 -54.03 -16.00
C SER A 43 -26.41 -52.63 -16.21
N ILE A 44 -25.65 -52.52 -17.29
CA ILE A 44 -24.91 -51.36 -17.77
C ILE A 44 -25.87 -50.47 -18.56
N THR A 45 -25.79 -49.15 -18.38
CA THR A 45 -26.04 -48.21 -19.47
C THR A 45 -25.10 -47.03 -19.33
N VAL A 46 -24.16 -46.95 -20.26
CA VAL A 46 -23.24 -45.81 -20.46
C VAL A 46 -24.00 -44.75 -21.25
N GLN A 47 -24.11 -43.54 -20.70
CA GLN A 47 -24.39 -42.31 -21.43
C GLN A 47 -23.43 -41.28 -20.85
N GLU A 48 -22.28 -41.10 -21.51
CA GLU A 48 -22.02 -40.10 -22.54
C GLU A 48 -21.63 -38.75 -21.91
N ILE A 49 -20.41 -38.38 -22.25
CA ILE A 49 -19.56 -37.38 -21.62
C ILE A 49 -20.00 -35.99 -22.08
N ALA A 50 -20.23 -35.09 -21.13
CA ALA A 50 -20.14 -33.66 -21.39
C ALA A 50 -18.98 -33.13 -20.54
N GLU A 51 -17.78 -33.19 -21.12
CA GLU A 51 -16.63 -32.42 -20.68
C GLU A 51 -16.99 -30.94 -20.84
N LEU A 52 -17.31 -30.29 -19.73
CA LEU A 52 -17.40 -28.84 -19.68
C LEU A 52 -15.97 -28.30 -19.67
N ASN A 53 -15.37 -28.23 -20.86
CA ASN A 53 -14.19 -27.40 -21.09
C ASN A 53 -14.62 -25.96 -20.83
N THR A 54 -14.42 -25.52 -19.60
CA THR A 54 -14.36 -24.09 -19.31
C THR A 54 -12.93 -23.70 -19.64
N GLU A 55 -12.66 -23.52 -20.94
CA GLU A 55 -11.55 -22.67 -21.35
C GLU A 55 -11.86 -21.32 -20.73
N SER A 56 -11.20 -21.00 -19.62
CA SER A 56 -11.15 -19.63 -19.13
C SER A 56 -10.53 -18.84 -20.28
N GLU A 57 -11.35 -18.02 -20.94
CA GLU A 57 -10.82 -17.01 -21.84
C GLU A 57 -9.70 -16.28 -21.10
N PRO A 58 -8.54 -16.04 -21.75
CA PRO A 58 -7.53 -15.19 -21.13
C PRO A 58 -8.21 -13.86 -20.84
N VAL A 59 -8.37 -13.53 -19.56
CA VAL A 59 -8.76 -12.19 -19.15
C VAL A 59 -7.59 -11.31 -19.56
N ILE A 60 -7.71 -10.70 -20.74
CA ILE A 60 -6.76 -9.71 -21.22
C ILE A 60 -6.99 -8.50 -20.31
N ASN A 61 -6.08 -8.34 -19.36
CA ASN A 61 -6.08 -7.21 -18.46
C ASN A 61 -5.32 -6.09 -19.16
N ASP A 62 -6.04 -5.23 -19.89
CA ASP A 62 -5.45 -4.12 -20.66
C ASP A 62 -4.86 -3.00 -19.76
N ASN A 63 -5.02 -3.10 -18.43
CA ASN A 63 -4.56 -2.11 -17.45
C ASN A 63 -3.19 -2.47 -16.88
N LEU A 64 -2.25 -2.89 -17.73
CA LEU A 64 -0.86 -3.14 -17.35
C LEU A 64 -0.05 -1.86 -17.45
N LEU A 65 0.42 -1.34 -16.32
CA LEU A 65 1.31 -0.20 -16.29
C LEU A 65 2.77 -0.67 -16.24
N GLU A 66 3.57 -0.26 -17.23
CA GLU A 66 5.01 -0.48 -17.25
C GLU A 66 5.78 0.85 -17.15
N ILE A 67 6.66 0.96 -16.16
CA ILE A 67 7.52 2.13 -15.93
C ILE A 67 8.96 1.73 -16.19
N LYS A 68 9.63 2.43 -17.12
CA LYS A 68 10.99 2.07 -17.56
C LYS A 68 12.04 3.01 -17.00
N PHE A 69 13.06 2.45 -16.38
CA PHE A 69 14.32 3.13 -16.06
C PHE A 69 15.47 2.47 -16.83
N GLU A 70 16.66 3.06 -16.79
CA GLU A 70 17.85 2.52 -17.49
C GLU A 70 18.25 1.13 -16.96
N GLU A 71 18.09 0.89 -15.66
CA GLU A 71 18.56 -0.32 -14.98
C GLU A 71 17.52 -1.43 -14.87
N PHE A 72 16.23 -1.08 -14.88
CA PHE A 72 15.11 -1.99 -14.66
C PHE A 72 13.80 -1.37 -15.17
N SER A 73 12.77 -2.19 -15.35
CA SER A 73 11.38 -1.74 -15.43
C SER A 73 10.54 -2.29 -14.29
N ILE A 74 9.47 -1.58 -13.96
CA ILE A 74 8.46 -1.97 -12.97
C ILE A 74 7.14 -2.15 -13.71
N GLU A 75 6.50 -3.27 -13.42
CA GLU A 75 5.19 -3.67 -13.94
C GLU A 75 4.19 -3.69 -12.78
N ILE A 76 3.03 -3.07 -13.00
CA ILE A 76 1.92 -2.99 -12.05
C ILE A 76 0.65 -3.40 -12.79
N ASP A 77 0.01 -4.47 -12.31
CA ASP A 77 -1.21 -5.00 -12.91
C ASP A 77 -2.44 -4.19 -12.44
N SER A 78 -3.41 -4.02 -13.33
CA SER A 78 -4.75 -3.48 -13.00
C SER A 78 -4.74 -2.07 -12.39
N LEU A 79 -3.93 -1.16 -12.93
CA LEU A 79 -3.88 0.23 -12.46
C LEU A 79 -4.22 1.19 -13.60
N GLU A 80 -5.35 1.89 -13.48
CA GLU A 80 -5.75 2.92 -14.45
C GLU A 80 -5.06 4.25 -14.14
N VAL A 81 -4.46 4.84 -15.17
CA VAL A 81 -3.67 6.07 -15.07
C VAL A 81 -4.04 7.04 -16.16
N TRP A 82 -4.00 8.33 -15.81
CA TRP A 82 -4.17 9.42 -16.74
C TRP A 82 -2.81 9.81 -17.34
N ASP A 83 -2.60 9.49 -18.62
CA ASP A 83 -1.37 9.78 -19.39
C ASP A 83 -1.69 10.18 -20.85
N GLU A 84 -2.42 11.29 -21.03
CA GLU A 84 -2.81 11.79 -22.37
C GLU A 84 -1.62 12.08 -23.30
N GLU A 85 -0.48 12.46 -22.72
CA GLU A 85 0.74 12.76 -23.48
C GLU A 85 1.62 11.52 -23.74
N GLU A 86 1.17 10.34 -23.29
CA GLU A 86 1.87 9.05 -23.40
C GLU A 86 3.31 9.07 -22.84
N LYS A 87 3.57 9.92 -21.85
CA LYS A 87 4.91 10.14 -21.25
C LYS A 87 5.42 8.92 -20.51
N LEU A 88 4.54 8.06 -20.00
CA LEU A 88 4.93 6.86 -19.27
C LEU A 88 5.49 5.78 -20.20
N LYS A 89 5.24 5.86 -21.52
CA LYS A 89 5.84 4.95 -22.51
C LYS A 89 7.34 5.20 -22.69
N GLU A 90 7.81 6.40 -22.37
CA GLU A 90 9.22 6.77 -22.48
C GLU A 90 10.05 6.18 -21.33
N GLN A 91 11.37 6.05 -21.56
CA GLN A 91 12.28 5.72 -20.47
C GLN A 91 12.42 6.94 -19.55
N GLN A 92 12.04 6.74 -18.29
CA GLN A 92 12.13 7.72 -17.23
C GLN A 92 13.58 7.90 -16.79
N LYS A 93 13.92 9.10 -16.32
CA LYS A 93 15.27 9.43 -15.84
C LYS A 93 15.48 8.94 -14.41
N ASP A 94 15.38 9.85 -13.45
CA ASP A 94 15.45 9.59 -12.03
C ASP A 94 14.06 9.54 -11.39
N THR A 95 13.08 10.23 -11.97
CA THR A 95 11.72 10.31 -11.45
C THR A 95 10.68 9.98 -12.53
N ALA A 96 9.69 9.16 -12.16
CA ALA A 96 8.44 8.99 -12.88
C ALA A 96 7.30 9.64 -12.07
N ARG A 97 6.37 10.32 -12.72
CA ARG A 97 5.15 10.87 -12.10
C ARG A 97 3.94 10.27 -12.78
N ILE A 98 3.01 9.75 -11.98
CA ILE A 98 1.90 8.93 -12.44
C ILE A 98 0.64 9.49 -11.81
N TYR A 99 -0.34 9.85 -12.63
CA TYR A 99 -1.61 10.38 -12.16
C TYR A 99 -2.64 9.25 -12.21
N LEU A 100 -3.23 8.91 -11.07
CA LEU A 100 -4.27 7.89 -11.03
C LEU A 100 -5.60 8.45 -11.52
N GLU A 101 -6.41 7.57 -12.10
CA GLU A 101 -7.83 7.87 -12.36
C GLU A 101 -8.64 7.84 -11.06
N LEU A 102 -9.85 8.40 -11.10
CA LEU A 102 -10.74 8.44 -9.94
C LEU A 102 -11.14 7.03 -9.47
N GLY A 103 -10.95 6.76 -8.17
CA GLY A 103 -11.29 5.48 -7.55
C GLY A 103 -10.18 4.43 -7.58
N GLU A 104 -9.07 4.71 -8.25
CA GLU A 104 -7.90 3.84 -8.29
C GLU A 104 -7.03 3.96 -7.04
N THR A 105 -6.30 2.88 -6.72
CA THR A 105 -5.33 2.86 -5.62
C THR A 105 -4.15 1.95 -5.93
N ILE A 106 -2.97 2.42 -5.52
CA ILE A 106 -1.73 1.64 -5.57
C ILE A 106 -1.49 0.82 -4.30
N GLU A 107 -2.32 0.98 -3.26
CA GLU A 107 -2.19 0.21 -2.02
C GLU A 107 -2.55 -1.28 -2.23
N VAL A 108 -1.82 -2.18 -1.57
CA VAL A 108 -1.98 -3.65 -1.67
C VAL A 108 -1.77 -4.21 -3.09
N GLN A 109 -1.21 -3.42 -4.00
CA GLN A 109 -0.77 -3.87 -5.32
C GLN A 109 0.57 -4.58 -5.29
N LYS A 110 0.80 -5.41 -6.30
CA LYS A 110 2.08 -6.11 -6.53
C LYS A 110 2.90 -5.35 -7.55
N LEU A 111 4.15 -5.03 -7.18
CA LEU A 111 5.14 -4.47 -8.08
C LEU A 111 6.06 -5.59 -8.56
N LYS A 112 6.08 -5.83 -9.85
CA LYS A 112 6.96 -6.82 -10.47
C LYS A 112 8.12 -6.10 -11.13
N ILE A 113 9.34 -6.53 -10.82
CA ILE A 113 10.54 -5.88 -11.35
C ILE A 113 11.20 -6.74 -12.41
N HIS A 114 11.48 -6.14 -13.55
CA HIS A 114 12.27 -6.70 -14.62
C HIS A 114 13.64 -6.01 -14.67
N LYS A 115 14.68 -6.71 -14.21
CA LYS A 115 16.05 -6.17 -14.24
C LYS A 115 16.57 -6.17 -15.68
N ILE A 116 17.10 -5.03 -16.11
CA ILE A 116 17.84 -4.88 -17.37
C ILE A 116 19.34 -5.03 -17.09
N LYS A 117 19.80 -4.55 -15.93
CA LYS A 117 21.16 -4.73 -15.42
C LYS A 117 21.16 -5.57 -14.15
N GLU A 118 22.18 -6.40 -13.98
CA GLU A 118 22.35 -7.19 -12.76
C GLU A 118 22.69 -6.29 -11.57
N GLY A 119 22.10 -6.59 -10.42
CA GLY A 119 22.24 -5.75 -9.23
C GLY A 119 21.24 -6.07 -8.12
N GLN A 120 21.38 -5.37 -7.00
CA GLN A 120 20.47 -5.45 -5.86
C GLN A 120 19.44 -4.32 -5.93
N ILE A 121 18.20 -4.63 -5.56
CA ILE A 121 17.09 -3.66 -5.50
C ILE A 121 16.47 -3.68 -4.12
N ARG A 122 16.22 -2.48 -3.58
CA ARG A 122 15.35 -2.26 -2.43
C ARG A 122 14.31 -1.21 -2.80
N ILE A 123 13.07 -1.42 -2.37
CA ILE A 123 11.98 -0.48 -2.57
C ILE A 123 11.50 -0.01 -1.21
N TYR A 124 11.33 1.30 -1.09
CA TYR A 124 10.75 1.96 0.06
C TYR A 124 9.47 2.66 -0.36
N GLN A 125 8.41 2.56 0.44
CA GLN A 125 7.16 3.26 0.25
C GLN A 125 6.98 4.30 1.36
N ARG A 126 6.41 5.46 1.00
CA ARG A 126 5.85 6.43 1.95
C ARG A 126 4.61 7.07 1.34
N PHE A 127 3.82 7.73 2.17
CA PHE A 127 2.68 8.51 1.71
C PHE A 127 2.79 9.96 2.18
N GLU A 128 2.06 10.81 1.49
CA GLU A 128 1.89 12.22 1.77
C GLU A 128 0.41 12.54 1.87
N ASN A 129 0.01 13.20 2.96
CA ASN A 129 -1.34 13.73 3.12
C ASN A 129 -1.34 15.23 2.88
N SER A 130 -2.41 15.70 2.25
CA SER A 130 -2.69 17.11 1.99
C SER A 130 -4.05 17.51 2.52
N ILE A 131 -4.25 18.83 2.68
CA ILE A 131 -5.57 19.38 2.99
C ILE A 131 -6.34 19.62 1.70
N THR A 132 -7.64 19.32 1.73
CA THR A 132 -8.63 19.76 0.75
C THR A 132 -9.70 20.63 1.41
N VAL A 133 -10.30 21.54 0.66
CA VAL A 133 -11.49 22.30 1.07
C VAL A 133 -12.66 21.85 0.23
N MET A 134 -13.75 21.44 0.87
CA MET A 134 -14.89 20.78 0.22
C MET A 134 -16.14 21.63 0.35
N ASN A 135 -17.03 21.59 -0.65
CA ASN A 135 -18.35 22.22 -0.55
C ASN A 135 -19.40 21.47 -1.38
N GLU A 136 -19.92 20.36 -0.85
CA GLU A 136 -21.00 19.55 -1.46
C GLU A 136 -20.86 19.35 -2.98
N GLY A 137 -19.75 18.73 -3.42
CA GLY A 137 -19.45 18.45 -4.82
C GLY A 137 -18.10 19.02 -5.24
N PRO A 138 -17.96 20.35 -5.46
CA PRO A 138 -16.67 20.96 -5.71
C PRO A 138 -15.73 20.82 -4.50
N HIS A 139 -14.44 20.70 -4.79
CA HIS A 139 -13.36 20.75 -3.82
C HIS A 139 -12.18 21.55 -4.38
N CYS A 140 -11.26 21.95 -3.50
CA CYS A 140 -10.00 22.57 -3.85
C CYS A 140 -8.87 21.98 -2.98
N ASP A 141 -7.89 21.39 -3.65
CA ASP A 141 -6.81 20.69 -2.96
C ASP A 141 -5.57 21.57 -2.79
N LEU A 142 -5.00 21.54 -1.59
CA LEU A 142 -3.78 22.26 -1.23
C LEU A 142 -2.53 21.37 -1.40
N THR A 143 -2.44 20.64 -2.52
CA THR A 143 -1.34 19.70 -2.85
C THR A 143 0.03 20.34 -3.09
N GLU A 144 0.10 21.67 -3.05
CA GLU A 144 1.33 22.46 -3.18
C GLU A 144 1.61 23.30 -1.91
N TRP A 145 0.84 23.08 -0.84
CA TRP A 145 1.04 23.70 0.46
C TRP A 145 1.67 22.69 1.44
N LYS A 146 1.72 22.97 2.74
CA LYS A 146 2.27 22.05 3.74
C LYS A 146 1.64 20.66 3.64
N HIS A 147 2.42 19.66 4.03
CA HIS A 147 2.03 18.26 3.97
C HIS A 147 2.46 17.51 5.23
N TYR A 148 1.74 16.43 5.54
CA TYR A 148 2.31 15.37 6.35
C TYR A 148 3.01 14.37 5.45
N ASN A 149 4.24 14.01 5.79
CA ASN A 149 5.02 13.00 5.10
C ASN A 149 5.28 11.85 6.08
N SER A 150 4.89 10.63 5.72
CA SER A 150 5.22 9.46 6.51
C SER A 150 6.72 9.14 6.42
N ASN A 151 7.21 8.36 7.37
CA ASN A 151 8.54 7.75 7.24
C ASN A 151 8.55 6.78 6.05
N TRP A 152 9.73 6.60 5.44
CA TRP A 152 9.96 5.54 4.47
C TRP A 152 9.92 4.17 5.14
N LYS A 153 9.16 3.25 4.56
CA LYS A 153 9.09 1.84 4.97
C LYS A 153 9.59 0.95 3.85
N GLU A 154 10.54 0.07 4.15
CA GLU A 154 11.04 -0.90 3.17
C GLU A 154 9.97 -1.96 2.87
N LEU A 155 9.65 -2.13 1.58
CA LEU A 155 8.69 -3.12 1.12
C LEU A 155 9.27 -4.52 1.20
N GLN A 156 8.40 -5.46 1.59
CA GLN A 156 8.77 -6.87 1.63
C GLN A 156 8.67 -7.50 0.25
N ILE A 157 9.54 -8.46 -0.02
CA ILE A 157 9.52 -9.27 -1.23
C ILE A 157 8.72 -10.55 -0.94
N GLU A 158 7.69 -10.80 -1.74
CA GLU A 158 6.89 -12.02 -1.70
C GLU A 158 6.82 -12.61 -3.11
N ASN A 159 7.23 -13.87 -3.28
CA ASN A 159 7.21 -14.56 -4.58
C ASN A 159 7.89 -13.79 -5.72
N SER A 160 9.00 -13.10 -5.42
CA SER A 160 9.76 -12.26 -6.37
C SER A 160 9.03 -10.98 -6.83
N GLN A 161 7.98 -10.58 -6.13
CA GLN A 161 7.28 -9.30 -6.31
C GLN A 161 7.33 -8.52 -5.00
N PHE A 162 7.23 -7.20 -5.08
CA PHE A 162 7.11 -6.35 -3.90
C PHE A 162 5.63 -6.08 -3.64
N LEU A 163 5.18 -6.32 -2.41
CA LEU A 163 3.83 -5.97 -2.00
C LEU A 163 3.84 -4.55 -1.45
N THR A 164 3.01 -3.67 -2.02
CA THR A 164 2.80 -2.32 -1.52
C THR A 164 2.01 -2.33 -0.21
N GLU A 165 2.25 -1.32 0.61
CA GLU A 165 1.57 -1.17 1.89
C GLU A 165 0.18 -0.59 1.71
N SER A 166 -0.71 -0.95 2.63
CA SER A 166 -1.94 -0.19 2.87
C SER A 166 -1.83 0.67 4.12
N TYR A 167 -2.72 1.65 4.18
CA TYR A 167 -2.81 2.61 5.25
C TYR A 167 -4.19 2.56 5.91
N SER A 168 -4.23 2.84 7.20
CA SER A 168 -5.48 2.89 7.95
C SER A 168 -6.16 4.24 7.79
N GLU A 169 -7.45 4.33 8.13
CA GLU A 169 -8.16 5.62 8.22
C GLU A 169 -7.40 6.62 9.11
N GLN A 170 -6.81 6.15 10.22
CA GLN A 170 -6.00 7.01 11.09
C GLN A 170 -4.71 7.49 10.43
N ASP A 171 -4.18 6.77 9.45
CA ASP A 171 -3.02 7.22 8.68
C ASP A 171 -3.43 8.29 7.66
N TRP A 172 -4.56 8.10 6.98
CA TRP A 172 -5.11 9.05 6.01
C TRP A 172 -5.47 10.41 6.62
N ASP A 173 -5.87 10.43 7.90
CA ASP A 173 -6.21 11.66 8.63
C ASP A 173 -5.01 12.36 9.27
N LYS A 174 -3.79 11.79 9.19
CA LYS A 174 -2.61 12.41 9.80
C LYS A 174 -2.24 13.70 9.09
N PHE A 175 -2.05 14.75 9.88
CA PHE A 175 -1.49 15.99 9.39
C PHE A 175 -0.56 16.64 10.42
N ILE A 176 0.27 17.57 9.96
CA ILE A 176 1.08 18.38 10.88
C ILE A 176 0.21 19.44 11.56
N GLU A 177 0.61 19.90 12.75
CA GLU A 177 -0.04 21.04 13.38
C GLU A 177 0.22 22.32 12.55
N VAL A 178 -0.84 23.10 12.30
CA VAL A 178 -0.80 24.31 11.49
C VAL A 178 -1.58 25.45 12.14
N ASP A 179 -1.19 26.68 11.84
CA ASP A 179 -1.95 27.87 12.24
C ASP A 179 -3.16 28.06 11.33
N MET A 180 -4.33 28.31 11.91
CA MET A 180 -5.56 28.47 11.14
C MET A 180 -5.59 29.74 10.28
N ASN A 181 -4.89 30.81 10.65
CA ASN A 181 -4.83 32.00 9.80
C ASN A 181 -3.94 31.75 8.59
N GLU A 182 -2.82 31.05 8.79
CA GLU A 182 -1.96 30.60 7.69
C GLU A 182 -2.70 29.67 6.73
N LEU A 183 -3.46 28.69 7.24
CA LEU A 183 -4.26 27.80 6.41
C LEU A 183 -5.30 28.58 5.59
N ARG A 184 -6.04 29.51 6.21
CA ARG A 184 -7.03 30.33 5.48
C ARG A 184 -6.37 31.19 4.40
N GLU A 185 -5.18 31.71 4.66
CA GLU A 185 -4.41 32.46 3.66
C GLU A 185 -3.98 31.55 2.50
N ALA A 186 -3.54 30.32 2.78
CA ALA A 186 -3.22 29.34 1.75
C ALA A 186 -4.45 29.01 0.88
N VAL A 187 -5.63 28.83 1.50
CA VAL A 187 -6.91 28.66 0.79
C VAL A 187 -7.21 29.88 -0.08
N ARG A 188 -7.07 31.10 0.44
CA ARG A 188 -7.33 32.34 -0.30
C ARG A 188 -6.43 32.47 -1.52
N VAL A 189 -5.14 32.17 -1.37
CA VAL A 189 -4.13 32.26 -2.45
C VAL A 189 -4.35 31.18 -3.52
N LYS A 190 -4.60 29.93 -3.10
CA LYS A 190 -4.71 28.79 -4.02
C LYS A 190 -6.10 28.66 -4.65
N CYS A 191 -7.15 28.77 -3.83
CA CYS A 191 -8.53 28.48 -4.20
C CYS A 191 -9.35 29.75 -4.48
N GLY A 192 -8.94 30.90 -3.92
CA GLY A 192 -9.61 32.19 -4.11
C GLY A 192 -10.53 32.60 -2.94
N GLU A 193 -11.02 33.84 -3.03
CA GLU A 193 -11.76 34.50 -1.93
C GLU A 193 -13.06 33.77 -1.54
N GLY A 194 -13.76 33.15 -2.48
CA GLY A 194 -14.99 32.41 -2.19
C GLY A 194 -14.76 31.23 -1.24
N TRP A 195 -13.66 30.51 -1.42
CA TRP A 195 -13.26 29.43 -0.52
C TRP A 195 -12.74 29.95 0.82
N ALA A 196 -12.01 31.07 0.82
CA ALA A 196 -11.52 31.70 2.04
C ALA A 196 -12.68 32.13 2.96
N GLU A 197 -13.74 32.70 2.38
CA GLU A 197 -14.97 33.06 3.10
C GLU A 197 -15.69 31.81 3.64
N HIS A 198 -15.70 30.71 2.89
CA HIS A 198 -16.32 29.45 3.30
C HIS A 198 -15.65 28.84 4.56
N VAL A 199 -14.33 28.98 4.70
CA VAL A 199 -13.55 28.42 5.83
C VAL A 199 -13.34 29.42 6.99
N LYS A 200 -13.88 30.64 6.92
CA LYS A 200 -13.50 31.75 7.81
C LYS A 200 -13.72 31.45 9.30
N ASP A 201 -14.78 30.71 9.63
CA ASP A 201 -15.20 30.47 11.00
C ASP A 201 -14.68 29.13 11.57
N VAL A 202 -14.13 28.27 10.72
CA VAL A 202 -13.64 26.93 11.07
C VAL A 202 -12.47 27.01 12.04
N LYS A 203 -12.40 26.08 13.00
CA LYS A 203 -11.40 26.14 14.08
C LYS A 203 -10.31 25.09 13.97
N SER A 204 -10.49 24.06 13.15
CA SER A 204 -9.53 22.96 12.97
C SER A 204 -9.34 22.60 11.50
N PRO A 205 -8.15 22.16 11.06
CA PRO A 205 -7.96 21.57 9.72
C PRO A 205 -8.65 20.21 9.54
N THR A 206 -9.15 19.60 10.61
CA THR A 206 -9.90 18.33 10.59
C THR A 206 -11.42 18.53 10.64
N GLU A 207 -11.87 19.78 10.64
CA GLU A 207 -13.29 20.14 10.73
C GLU A 207 -13.79 20.57 9.35
N TYR A 208 -14.98 20.10 8.96
CA TYR A 208 -15.64 20.52 7.73
C TYR A 208 -15.70 22.07 7.66
N PRO A 209 -15.45 22.68 6.49
CA PRO A 209 -15.20 22.11 5.16
C PRO A 209 -13.78 21.61 4.85
N PHE A 210 -12.86 21.55 5.81
CA PHE A 210 -11.57 20.92 5.56
C PHE A 210 -11.67 19.39 5.59
N GLY A 211 -10.87 18.75 4.74
CA GLY A 211 -10.56 17.33 4.78
C GLY A 211 -9.06 17.11 4.69
N ILE A 212 -8.59 15.97 5.21
CA ILE A 212 -7.22 15.49 5.04
C ILE A 212 -7.32 14.14 4.36
N SER A 213 -6.50 13.93 3.35
CA SER A 213 -6.39 12.62 2.71
C SER A 213 -5.02 12.45 2.06
N THR A 214 -4.69 11.21 1.72
CA THR A 214 -3.51 10.89 0.95
C THR A 214 -3.58 11.55 -0.42
N SER A 215 -2.64 12.43 -0.72
CA SER A 215 -2.50 13.08 -2.02
C SER A 215 -1.45 12.42 -2.89
N ARG A 216 -0.43 11.80 -2.27
CA ARG A 216 0.64 11.12 -3.00
C ARG A 216 1.12 9.88 -2.27
N ILE A 217 1.48 8.86 -3.04
CA ILE A 217 2.29 7.72 -2.58
C ILE A 217 3.60 7.74 -3.36
N PHE A 218 4.72 7.61 -2.65
CA PHE A 218 6.04 7.58 -3.25
C PHE A 218 6.67 6.21 -3.11
N PHE A 219 7.30 5.74 -4.18
CA PHE A 219 8.27 4.66 -4.14
C PHE A 219 9.66 5.21 -4.35
N LYS A 220 10.58 4.92 -3.44
CA LYS A 220 12.01 5.09 -3.63
C LYS A 220 12.64 3.75 -3.93
N ILE A 221 13.25 3.65 -5.09
CA ILE A 221 13.91 2.43 -5.56
C ILE A 221 15.42 2.67 -5.52
N GLU A 222 16.08 1.92 -4.66
CA GLU A 222 17.52 1.88 -4.53
C GLU A 222 18.07 0.72 -5.37
N PHE A 223 18.91 1.04 -6.36
CA PHE A 223 19.58 0.07 -7.21
C PHE A 223 21.09 0.16 -7.06
N ILE A 224 21.73 -0.97 -6.75
CA ILE A 224 23.19 -1.11 -6.72
C ILE A 224 23.56 -2.13 -7.79
N GLU A 225 24.21 -1.65 -8.84
CA GLU A 225 24.68 -2.50 -9.95
C GLU A 225 25.71 -3.52 -9.44
N GLN A 226 25.71 -4.71 -10.03
CA GLN A 226 26.69 -5.74 -9.67
C GLN A 226 28.12 -5.19 -9.85
N ASP A 227 28.98 -5.47 -8.87
CA ASP A 227 30.38 -5.00 -8.82
C ASP A 227 30.56 -3.47 -8.78
N SER A 228 29.49 -2.72 -8.52
CA SER A 228 29.51 -1.28 -8.29
C SER A 228 29.24 -0.95 -6.82
N GLU A 229 29.90 0.09 -6.31
CA GLU A 229 29.57 0.69 -5.01
C GLU A 229 28.61 1.88 -5.15
N TYR A 230 28.25 2.26 -6.38
CA TYR A 230 27.40 3.41 -6.65
C TYR A 230 25.92 3.04 -6.51
N LEU A 231 25.27 3.64 -5.50
CA LEU A 231 23.82 3.63 -5.34
C LEU A 231 23.16 4.57 -6.35
N LYS A 232 22.22 4.03 -7.12
CA LYS A 232 21.32 4.79 -7.96
C LYS A 232 19.95 4.83 -7.30
N GLU A 233 19.40 6.02 -7.14
CA GLU A 233 18.03 6.19 -6.63
C GLU A 233 17.09 6.55 -7.77
N ARG A 234 15.90 5.95 -7.77
CA ARG A 234 14.76 6.31 -8.61
C ARG A 234 13.56 6.61 -7.74
N ILE A 235 12.73 7.54 -8.17
CA ILE A 235 11.48 7.90 -7.51
C ILE A 235 10.31 7.63 -8.46
N ILE A 236 9.27 6.99 -7.96
CA ILE A 236 7.95 7.00 -8.59
C ILE A 236 7.03 7.79 -7.66
N SER A 237 6.42 8.86 -8.18
CA SER A 237 5.37 9.64 -7.51
C SER A 237 4.02 9.23 -8.07
N ILE A 238 3.18 8.62 -7.24
CA ILE A 238 1.79 8.31 -7.56
C ILE A 238 0.94 9.45 -7.02
N GLU A 239 0.36 10.24 -7.92
CA GLU A 239 -0.52 11.37 -7.64
C GLU A 239 -1.96 10.85 -7.55
N ILE A 240 -2.56 10.95 -6.38
CA ILE A 240 -3.89 10.43 -6.11
C ILE A 240 -4.89 11.58 -6.21
N PRO A 241 -5.94 11.48 -7.05
CA PRO A 241 -6.98 12.49 -7.09
C PRO A 241 -7.66 12.56 -5.72
N MET A 242 -7.64 13.74 -5.11
CA MET A 242 -8.34 14.01 -3.86
C MET A 242 -9.77 14.43 -4.21
N GLY A 243 -10.75 14.10 -3.36
CA GLY A 243 -12.17 14.33 -3.63
C GLY A 243 -12.92 13.04 -3.96
N CYS A 244 -14.18 12.96 -3.53
CA CYS A 244 -15.08 11.82 -3.73
C CYS A 244 -16.07 12.07 -4.86
#